data_AF-A0A6N8L255-F1
#
_entry.id   AF-A0A6N8L255-F1
#
_cell.length_a   1.000
_cell.length_b   1.000
_cell.length_c   1.000
_cell.angle_alpha   90.00
_cell.angle_beta   90.00
_cell.angle_gamma   90.00
#
_symmetry.space_group_name_H-M   'P 1'
#
loop_
_entity.id
_entity.type
_entity.pdbx_description
1 polymer ?
#
loop_
_entity_poly.entity_id
_entity_poly.type
_entity_poly.pdbx_seq_one_letter_code
_entity_poly.pdbx_strand_id
1 'polypeptide(L)'
;MSVPAWVTRNKETPSNIVSLIKTAKVNGCWIFHERHQRFYTPEEFEENWDKVVQSDGKVNNFKEFKIVNPMYAVRLCARWVDIANQRQQEVLKKLEGYNGEFKKKA
;
A
#
# COMPACT_ATOMS: atom_id res chain seq x y z
N MET A 1 28.10 -19.27 22.87
CA MET A 1 27.89 -19.20 21.42
C MET A 1 26.76 -18.22 21.15
N SER A 2 27.06 -17.05 20.57
CA SER A 2 26.05 -16.04 20.24
C SER A 2 25.19 -16.54 19.09
N VAL A 3 23.88 -16.55 19.30
CA VAL A 3 22.92 -16.95 18.27
C VAL A 3 23.01 -15.95 17.11
N PRO A 4 23.10 -16.41 15.83
CA PRO A 4 23.19 -15.50 14.70
C PRO A 4 21.97 -14.57 14.60
N ALA A 5 22.18 -13.29 14.26
CA ALA A 5 21.12 -12.28 14.21
C ALA A 5 19.92 -12.64 13.31
N TRP A 6 20.15 -13.44 12.25
CA TRP A 6 19.09 -13.94 11.36
C TRP A 6 18.16 -14.96 12.03
N VAL A 7 18.66 -15.70 13.04
CA VAL A 7 17.87 -16.64 13.84
C VAL A 7 17.04 -15.88 14.88
N THR A 8 17.55 -14.77 15.40
CA THR A 8 16.87 -13.95 16.42
C THR A 8 15.67 -13.18 15.84
N ARG A 9 15.82 -12.61 14.63
CA ARG A 9 14.73 -11.89 13.94
C ARG A 9 13.51 -12.78 13.68
N ASN A 10 13.75 -14.04 13.30
CA ASN A 10 12.70 -15.03 13.07
C ASN A 10 11.94 -15.46 14.34
N LYS A 11 12.50 -15.22 15.54
CA LYS A 11 11.81 -15.50 16.82
C LYS A 11 10.91 -14.36 17.27
N GLU A 12 11.12 -13.15 16.79
CA GLU A 12 10.34 -11.96 17.16
C GLU A 12 9.14 -11.72 16.21
N THR A 13 9.20 -12.23 14.98
CA THR A 13 8.12 -12.06 14.02
C THR A 13 6.86 -12.86 14.42
N PRO A 14 5.70 -12.20 14.61
CA PRO A 14 4.43 -12.88 14.87
C PRO A 14 4.09 -13.95 13.83
N SER A 15 3.53 -15.07 14.27
CA SER A 15 3.19 -16.21 13.40
C SER A 15 2.29 -15.84 12.23
N ASN A 16 1.36 -14.90 12.43
CA ASN A 16 0.46 -14.39 11.38
C ASN A 16 1.21 -13.64 10.27
N ILE A 17 2.28 -12.93 10.62
CA ILE A 17 3.11 -12.21 9.65
C ILE A 17 3.96 -13.21 8.86
N VAL A 18 4.53 -14.21 9.55
CA VAL A 18 5.29 -15.29 8.91
C VAL A 18 4.41 -16.07 7.92
N SER A 19 3.16 -16.38 8.28
CA SER A 19 2.25 -17.09 7.39
C SER A 19 1.90 -16.23 6.17
N LEU A 20 1.59 -14.95 6.35
CA LEU A 20 1.32 -14.00 5.27
C LEU A 20 2.48 -13.94 4.26
N ILE A 21 3.72 -13.77 4.74
CA ILE A 21 4.92 -13.71 3.90
C ILE A 21 5.13 -15.02 3.15
N LYS A 22 5.05 -16.17 3.85
CA LYS A 22 5.25 -17.48 3.21
C LYS A 22 4.19 -17.75 2.15
N THR A 23 2.93 -17.48 2.44
CA THR A 23 1.84 -17.66 1.47
C THR A 23 2.02 -16.76 0.25
N ALA A 24 2.48 -15.52 0.44
CA ALA A 24 2.77 -14.62 -0.67
C ALA A 24 3.96 -15.13 -1.52
N LYS A 25 5.06 -15.57 -0.90
CA LYS A 25 6.24 -16.14 -1.60
C LYS A 25 5.89 -17.37 -2.42
N VAL A 26 5.20 -18.35 -1.82
CA VAL A 26 4.85 -19.61 -2.50
C VAL A 26 3.97 -19.37 -3.73
N ASN A 27 3.05 -18.42 -3.65
CA ASN A 27 2.12 -18.12 -4.72
C ASN A 27 2.64 -17.08 -5.73
N GLY A 28 3.83 -16.50 -5.52
CA GLY A 28 4.32 -15.40 -6.33
C GLY A 28 3.43 -14.14 -6.26
N CYS A 29 2.80 -13.91 -5.12
CA CYS A 29 1.84 -12.82 -4.90
C CYS A 29 2.47 -11.65 -4.15
N TRP A 30 1.81 -10.49 -4.22
CA TRP A 30 2.17 -9.29 -3.45
C TRP A 30 1.29 -9.14 -2.22
N ILE A 31 1.78 -8.38 -1.25
CA ILE A 31 1.06 -8.02 -0.03
C ILE A 31 0.54 -6.59 -0.20
N PHE A 32 -0.77 -6.44 -0.24
CA PHE A 32 -1.46 -5.17 -0.40
C PHE A 32 -1.93 -4.63 0.95
N HIS A 33 -1.54 -3.40 1.28
CA HIS A 33 -2.03 -2.65 2.44
C HIS A 33 -3.15 -1.71 1.99
N GLU A 34 -4.39 -2.10 2.30
CA GLU A 34 -5.60 -1.44 1.77
C GLU A 34 -5.72 0.02 2.20
N ARG A 35 -5.45 0.32 3.46
CA ARG A 35 -5.58 1.67 4.02
C ARG A 35 -4.63 2.68 3.37
N HIS A 36 -3.40 2.26 3.09
CA HIS A 36 -2.38 3.13 2.49
C HIS A 36 -2.29 2.99 0.97
N GLN A 37 -3.06 2.08 0.38
CA GLN A 37 -3.02 1.78 -1.05
C GLN A 37 -1.60 1.44 -1.54
N ARG A 38 -0.85 0.67 -0.74
CA ARG A 38 0.54 0.29 -1.03
C ARG A 38 0.67 -1.20 -1.25
N PHE A 39 1.56 -1.56 -2.17
CA PHE A 39 1.97 -2.94 -2.41
C PHE A 39 3.37 -3.15 -1.88
N TYR A 40 3.60 -4.33 -1.32
CA TYR A 40 4.90 -4.80 -0.90
C TYR A 40 5.17 -6.14 -1.56
N THR A 41 6.38 -6.33 -2.06
CA THR A 41 6.89 -7.67 -2.30
C THR A 41 7.03 -8.42 -0.97
N PRO A 42 7.00 -9.77 -0.97
CA PRO A 42 7.21 -10.52 0.26
C PRO A 42 8.52 -10.19 0.97
N GLU A 43 9.58 -9.89 0.21
CA GLU A 43 10.90 -9.50 0.71
C GLU A 43 10.86 -8.10 1.34
N GLU A 44 10.28 -7.10 0.67
CA GLU A 44 10.13 -5.75 1.23
C GLU A 44 9.27 -5.73 2.50
N PHE A 45 8.25 -6.60 2.54
CA PHE A 45 7.39 -6.72 3.71
C PHE A 45 8.12 -7.40 4.88
N GLU A 46 8.92 -8.43 4.61
CA GLU A 46 9.75 -9.10 5.63
C GLU A 46 10.77 -8.15 6.26
N GLU A 47 11.28 -7.18 5.51
CA GLU A 47 12.23 -6.19 6.03
C GLU A 47 11.57 -5.07 6.86
N ASN A 48 10.30 -4.77 6.62
CA ASN A 48 9.61 -3.59 7.16
C ASN A 48 8.34 -3.89 7.97
N TRP A 49 8.01 -5.17 8.22
CA TRP A 49 6.75 -5.55 8.87
C TRP A 49 6.54 -4.86 10.23
N ASP A 50 7.62 -4.63 10.97
CA ASP A 50 7.66 -3.99 12.28
C ASP A 50 7.19 -2.53 12.25
N LYS A 51 7.41 -1.84 11.13
CA LYS A 51 6.99 -0.44 10.92
C LYS A 51 5.57 -0.32 10.38
N VAL A 52 5.13 -1.33 9.62
CA VAL A 52 3.88 -1.26 8.85
C VAL A 52 2.73 -1.96 9.59
N VAL A 53 3.01 -3.04 10.32
CA VAL A 53 2.03 -3.76 11.13
C VAL A 53 2.04 -3.22 12.55
N GLN A 54 0.89 -2.69 12.98
CA GLN A 54 0.64 -2.27 14.35
C GLN A 54 -0.20 -3.34 15.03
N SER A 55 0.34 -3.93 16.10
CA SER A 55 -0.34 -4.97 16.88
C SER A 55 -0.31 -4.71 18.40
N ASP A 56 -0.04 -3.47 18.83
CA ASP A 56 -0.17 -3.10 20.24
C ASP A 56 -1.66 -3.07 20.59
N GLY A 57 -2.07 -3.75 21.66
CA GLY A 57 -3.43 -4.22 21.96
C GLY A 57 -4.61 -3.21 21.93
N LYS A 58 -4.38 -1.94 21.59
CA LYS A 58 -5.42 -0.95 21.24
C LYS A 58 -5.72 -0.86 19.74
N VAL A 59 -4.76 -1.17 18.85
CA VAL A 59 -4.88 -1.05 17.40
C VAL A 59 -4.24 -2.26 16.73
N ASN A 60 -5.04 -3.04 15.99
CA ASN A 60 -4.57 -4.14 15.17
C ASN A 60 -4.96 -3.88 13.71
N ASN A 61 -3.97 -3.51 12.89
CA ASN A 61 -4.17 -3.24 11.47
C ASN A 61 -3.90 -4.47 10.58
N PHE A 62 -3.64 -5.65 11.15
CA PHE A 62 -3.29 -6.85 10.37
C PHE A 62 -4.38 -7.26 9.36
N LYS A 63 -5.66 -6.97 9.67
CA LYS A 63 -6.79 -7.22 8.77
C LYS A 63 -6.78 -6.37 7.49
N GLU A 64 -5.98 -5.31 7.45
CA GLU A 64 -5.85 -4.41 6.30
C GLU A 64 -4.87 -4.97 5.24
N PHE A 65 -4.15 -6.04 5.54
CA PHE A 65 -3.21 -6.68 4.60
C PHE A 65 -3.88 -7.82 3.85
N LYS A 66 -3.78 -7.78 2.53
CA LYS A 66 -4.37 -8.77 1.61
C LYS A 66 -3.31 -9.33 0.68
N ILE A 67 -3.35 -10.63 0.43
CA ILE A 67 -2.53 -11.24 -0.64
C ILE A 67 -3.22 -10.99 -1.96
N VAL A 68 -2.50 -10.41 -2.92
CA VAL A 68 -3.03 -10.08 -4.24
C VAL A 68 -2.13 -10.62 -5.34
N ASN A 69 -2.74 -11.06 -6.43
CA ASN A 69 -2.01 -11.44 -7.63
C ASN A 69 -1.35 -10.20 -8.26
N PRO A 70 -0.11 -10.27 -8.77
CA PRO A 70 0.54 -9.14 -9.44
C PRO A 70 -0.29 -8.50 -10.55
N MET A 71 -1.02 -9.29 -11.35
CA MET A 71 -1.91 -8.77 -12.39
C MET A 71 -3.07 -7.95 -11.82
N TYR A 72 -3.57 -8.30 -10.64
CA TYR A 72 -4.57 -7.51 -9.95
C TYR A 72 -3.98 -6.17 -9.48
N ALA A 73 -2.77 -6.18 -8.93
CA ALA A 73 -2.08 -4.97 -8.52
C ALA A 73 -1.88 -4.00 -9.70
N VAL A 74 -1.39 -4.51 -10.84
CA VAL A 74 -1.20 -3.71 -12.06
C VAL A 74 -2.53 -3.10 -12.54
N ARG A 75 -3.61 -3.89 -12.57
CA ARG A 75 -4.95 -3.39 -12.95
C ARG A 75 -5.45 -2.31 -12.01
N LEU A 76 -5.22 -2.46 -10.70
CA LEU A 76 -5.64 -1.49 -9.70
C LEU A 76 -4.88 -0.17 -9.86
N CYS A 77 -3.56 -0.24 -10.05
CA CYS A 77 -2.73 0.93 -10.34
C CYS A 77 -3.18 1.65 -11.62
N ALA A 78 -3.44 0.90 -12.69
CA ALA A 78 -3.93 1.47 -13.95
C ALA A 78 -5.26 2.22 -13.74
N ARG A 79 -6.18 1.65 -12.95
CA ARG A 79 -7.45 2.30 -12.60
C ARG A 79 -7.23 3.59 -11.80
N TRP A 80 -6.29 3.61 -10.86
CA TRP A 80 -5.99 4.83 -10.10
C TRP A 80 -5.43 5.94 -10.99
N VAL A 81 -4.55 5.59 -11.93
CA VAL A 81 -4.01 6.54 -12.91
C VAL A 81 -5.12 7.09 -13.80
N ASP A 82 -6.03 6.25 -14.27
CA ASP A 82 -7.17 6.69 -15.08
C ASP A 82 -8.07 7.68 -14.32
N ILE A 83 -8.42 7.38 -13.06
CA ILE A 83 -9.19 8.30 -12.20
C ILE A 83 -8.43 9.62 -11.98
N ALA A 84 -7.12 9.56 -11.75
CA ALA A 84 -6.30 10.75 -11.57
C ALA A 84 -6.28 11.62 -12.85
N ASN A 85 -6.13 10.99 -14.01
CA ASN A 85 -6.17 11.66 -15.32
C ASN A 85 -7.53 12.32 -15.56
N GLN A 86 -8.63 11.62 -15.29
CA GLN A 86 -9.98 12.20 -15.42
C GLN A 86 -10.14 13.46 -14.57
N ARG A 87 -9.73 13.40 -13.29
CA ARG A 87 -9.76 14.57 -12.40
C ARG A 87 -8.87 15.71 -12.87
N GLN A 88 -7.68 15.39 -13.40
CA GLN A 88 -6.77 16.40 -13.94
C GLN A 88 -7.39 17.09 -15.16
N GLN A 89 -8.01 16.35 -16.07
CA GLN A 89 -8.73 16.90 -17.21
C GLN A 89 -9.92 17.78 -16.79
N GLU A 90 -10.65 17.40 -15.74
CA GLU A 90 -11.70 18.27 -15.17
C GLU A 90 -11.14 19.59 -14.64
N VAL A 91 -9.99 19.56 -13.95
CA VAL A 91 -9.32 20.78 -13.45
C VAL A 91 -8.86 21.66 -14.61
N LEU A 92 -8.26 21.07 -15.66
CA LEU A 92 -7.85 21.81 -16.86
C LEU A 92 -9.04 22.49 -17.55
N LYS A 93 -10.14 21.77 -17.73
CA LYS A 93 -11.38 22.35 -18.29
C LYS A 93 -11.92 23.51 -17.45
N LYS A 94 -11.88 23.38 -16.11
CA LYS A 94 -12.28 24.48 -15.21
C LYS A 94 -11.38 25.70 -15.35
N LEU A 95 -10.08 25.48 -15.58
CA LEU A 95 -9.11 26.56 -15.78
C LEU A 95 -9.29 27.25 -17.14
N GLU A 96 -9.49 26.49 -18.22
CA GLU A 96 -9.77 27.02 -19.56
C GLU A 96 -11.10 27.79 -19.62
N GLY A 97 -12.11 27.33 -18.89
CA GLY A 97 -13.39 28.02 -18.77
C GLY A 97 -13.40 29.17 -17.75
N TYR A 98 -12.29 29.42 -17.03
CA TYR A 98 -12.21 30.46 -16.02
C TYR A 98 -11.96 31.83 -16.68
N ASN A 99 -13.03 32.46 -17.18
CA ASN A 99 -13.00 33.88 -17.54
C ASN A 99 -12.99 34.71 -16.24
N GLY A 100 -11.79 35.03 -15.76
CA GLY A 100 -11.55 35.96 -14.65
C GLY A 100 -11.89 37.39 -15.06
N GLU A 101 -13.17 37.71 -15.24
CA GLU A 101 -13.60 39.11 -15.33
C GLU A 101 -13.47 39.75 -13.95
N PHE A 102 -12.50 40.66 -13.80
CA PHE A 102 -12.47 41.62 -12.71
C PHE A 102 -13.69 42.53 -12.84
N LYS A 103 -14.84 42.11 -12.32
CA LYS A 103 -15.99 42.99 -12.18
C LYS A 103 -15.65 44.05 -11.14
N LYS A 104 -15.37 45.27 -11.61
CA LYS A 104 -15.34 46.45 -10.76
C LYS A 104 -16.73 46.57 -10.15
N LYS A 105 -16.82 46.56 -8.81
CA LYS A 105 -18.07 46.86 -8.08
C LYS A 105 -18.56 48.23 -8.57
N ALA A 106 -19.68 48.24 -9.28
CA ALA A 106 -20.46 49.45 -9.54
C ALA A 106 -21.27 49.81 -8.29
#